data_AF-A0ABD4HSG3-F1
#
_entry.id   AF-A0ABD4HSG3-F1
#
_cell.length_a   1.000
_cell.length_b   1.000
_cell.length_c   1.000
_cell.angle_alpha   90.00
_cell.angle_beta   90.00
_cell.angle_gamma   90.00
#
_symmetry.space_group_name_H-M   'P 1'
#
loop_
_entity.id
_entity.type
_entity.pdbx_description
1 polymer ?
#
loop_
_entity_poly.entity_id
_entity_poly.type
_entity_poly.pdbx_seq_one_letter_code
_entity_poly.pdbx_strand_id
1 'polypeptide(L)' 'MAIANTDTFALAVVQSSDPKLTVEEKISLYIEARDKAKEYNKKHPNKGVNLKKI' A
#
# COMPACT_ATOMS: atom_id res chain seq x y z
N MET A 1 1.21 13.49 -2.54
CA MET A 1 0.20 13.08 -1.55
C MET A 1 0.68 11.76 -0.97
N ALA A 2 1.03 11.66 0.31
CA ALA A 2 1.52 10.40 0.88
C ALA A 2 0.38 9.38 1.08
N ILE A 3 0.68 8.09 0.97
CA ILE A 3 -0.24 7.00 1.26
C ILE A 3 -0.36 6.85 2.78
N ALA A 4 -1.53 7.19 3.35
CA ALA A 4 -1.73 7.22 4.80
C ALA A 4 -1.64 5.83 5.47
N ASN A 5 -2.14 4.78 4.79
CA ASN A 5 -2.07 3.40 5.25
C ASN A 5 -1.66 2.50 4.09
N THR A 6 -0.44 1.95 4.15
CA THR A 6 0.14 1.12 3.09
C THR A 6 -0.51 -0.26 3.00
N ASP A 7 -1.02 -0.79 4.12
CA ASP A 7 -1.75 -2.06 4.17
C ASP A 7 -3.16 -1.91 3.53
N THR A 8 -3.88 -0.82 3.80
CA THR A 8 -5.15 -0.52 3.12
C THR A 8 -4.96 -0.32 1.61
N PHE A 9 -3.89 0.35 1.20
CA PHE A 9 -3.54 0.50 -0.22
C PHE A 9 -3.27 -0.86 -0.87
N ALA A 10 -2.43 -1.68 -0.26
CA ALA A 10 -2.09 -3.00 -0.79
C ALA A 10 -3.33 -3.90 -0.92
N LEU A 11 -4.22 -3.86 0.08
CA LEU A 11 -5.49 -4.60 0.03
C LEU A 11 -6.37 -4.13 -1.13
N ALA A 12 -6.50 -2.82 -1.34
CA ALA A 12 -7.28 -2.28 -2.46
C ALA A 12 -6.72 -2.69 -3.82
N VAL A 13 -5.40 -2.76 -3.97
CA VAL A 13 -4.73 -3.26 -5.18
C VAL A 13 -5.08 -4.72 -5.44
N VAL A 14 -5.03 -5.57 -4.41
CA VAL A 14 -5.38 -7.00 -4.53
C VAL A 14 -6.87 -7.20 -4.79
N GLN A 15 -7.75 -6.36 -4.21
CA GLN A 15 -9.19 -6.43 -4.45
C GLN A 15 -9.58 -5.96 -5.85
N SER A 16 -8.80 -5.07 -6.46
CA SER A 16 -9.04 -4.52 -7.79
C SER A 16 -8.30 -5.28 -8.90
N SER A 17 -7.54 -6.32 -8.57
CA SER A 17 -6.78 -7.12 -9.54
C SER A 17 -7.64 -8.22 -10.17
N ASP A 18 -7.07 -8.94 -11.14
CA ASP A 18 -7.79 -10.00 -11.85
C ASP A 18 -8.32 -11.06 -10.84
N PRO A 19 -9.63 -11.36 -10.83
CA PRO A 19 -10.19 -12.32 -9.90
C PRO A 19 -9.61 -13.73 -10.05
N LYS A 20 -9.07 -14.08 -11.22
CA LYS A 20 -8.46 -15.38 -11.53
C LYS A 20 -7.10 -15.59 -10.89
N LEU A 21 -6.48 -14.55 -10.32
CA LEU A 21 -5.23 -14.70 -9.57
C LEU A 21 -5.42 -15.70 -8.43
N THR A 22 -4.50 -16.63 -8.34
CA THR A 22 -4.42 -17.60 -7.25
C THR A 22 -4.16 -16.91 -5.92
N VAL A 23 -4.34 -17.64 -4.82
CA VAL A 23 -4.06 -17.12 -3.48
C VAL A 23 -2.59 -16.73 -3.33
N GLU A 24 -1.66 -17.54 -3.86
CA GLU A 24 -0.22 -17.25 -3.81
C GLU A 24 0.14 -15.98 -4.59
N GLU A 25 -0.43 -15.80 -5.79
CA GLU A 25 -0.20 -14.58 -6.57
C GLU A 25 -0.81 -13.35 -5.89
N LYS A 26 -1.97 -13.48 -5.23
CA LYS A 26 -2.58 -12.40 -4.44
C LYS A 26 -1.73 -12.02 -3.23
N ILE A 27 -1.11 -12.99 -2.56
CA ILE A 27 -0.16 -12.72 -1.46
C ILE A 27 1.09 -12.00 -1.99
N SER A 28 1.65 -12.46 -3.11
CA SER A 28 2.81 -11.81 -3.73
C SER A 28 2.48 -10.37 -4.13
N LEU A 29 1.33 -10.15 -4.77
CA LEU A 29 0.84 -8.83 -5.16
C LEU A 29 0.62 -7.91 -3.96
N TYR A 30 0.09 -8.43 -2.85
CA TYR A 30 -0.08 -7.68 -1.61
C TYR A 30 1.27 -7.15 -1.09
N ILE A 31 2.26 -8.04 -0.99
CA ILE A 31 3.59 -7.69 -0.48
C ILE A 31 4.23 -6.63 -1.38
N GLU A 32 4.19 -6.83 -2.69
CA GLU A 32 4.78 -5.90 -3.66
C GLU A 32 4.10 -4.52 -3.61
N ALA A 33 2.76 -4.49 -3.56
CA ALA A 33 1.98 -3.25 -3.47
C ALA A 33 2.29 -2.48 -2.17
N ARG A 34 2.40 -3.19 -1.05
CA ARG A 34 2.73 -2.61 0.25
C ARG A 34 4.13 -2.00 0.26
N ASP A 35 5.11 -2.70 -0.29
CA ASP A 35 6.49 -2.20 -0.32
C ASP A 35 6.66 -1.03 -1.29
N LYS A 36 6.00 -1.06 -2.45
CA LYS A 36 5.90 0.10 -3.35
C LYS A 36 5.26 1.30 -2.66
N ALA A 37 4.21 1.10 -1.86
CA ALA A 37 3.59 2.18 -1.10
C ALA A 37 4.51 2.79 -0.04
N LYS A 38 5.30 1.96 0.66
CA LYS A 38 6.33 2.45 1.60
C LYS A 38 7.43 3.22 0.86
N GLU A 39 7.91 2.71 -0.27
CA GLU A 39 8.95 3.37 -1.06
C GLU A 39 8.45 4.73 -1.59
N TYR A 40 7.22 4.77 -2.09
CA TYR A 40 6.56 6.00 -2.51
C TYR A 40 6.50 7.01 -1.35
N ASN A 41 6.09 6.59 -0.14
CA ASN A 41 6.09 7.46 1.03
C ASN A 41 7.47 7.96 1.43
N LYS A 42 8.51 7.13 1.26
CA LYS A 42 9.90 7.52 1.52
C LYS A 42 10.38 8.59 0.55
N LYS A 43 9.98 8.50 -0.73
CA LYS A 43 10.30 9.47 -1.79
C LYS A 43 9.44 10.74 -1.73
N HIS A 44 8.21 10.61 -1.22
CA HIS A 44 7.23 11.69 -1.06
C HIS A 44 6.84 11.86 0.41
N PRO A 45 7.79 12.18 1.29
CA PRO A 45 7.50 12.37 2.71
C PRO A 45 6.48 13.48 2.86
N ASN A 46 5.40 13.18 3.59
CA ASN A 46 4.33 14.14 3.81
C ASN A 46 4.90 15.33 4.61
N LYS A 47 5.05 16.50 3.99
CA LYS A 47 5.46 17.74 4.69
C LYS A 47 4.38 18.29 5.65
N GLY A 48 3.26 17.59 5.83
CA GLY A 48 2.22 18.01 6.75
C GLY A 48 1.12 16.96 6.95
N VAL A 49 1.39 15.95 7.77
CA VAL A 49 0.43 15.48 8.80
C VAL A 49 1.29 14.99 9.95
N ASN A 50 1.35 15.79 11.01
CA ASN A 50 1.95 15.41 12.27
C ASN A 50 0.97 14.44 12.94
N LEU A 51 1.10 13.12 12.72
CA LEU A 51 0.38 12.09 13.49
C LEU A 51 0.95 11.97 14.92
N LYS A 52 1.25 13.11 15.57
CA LYS A 52 1.51 13.12 17.01
C LYS A 52 0.16 13.13 17.72
N LYS A 53 -0.20 11.96 18.25
CA LYS A 53 -1.09 11.71 19.40
C LYS A 53 -2.44 12.43 19.37
N ILE A 54 -3.48 11.66 19.05
CA ILE A 54 -4.77 11.78 19.76
C ILE A 54 -4.64 10.94 21.03
#